data_AF-A0A9Q0Y989-F1
#
_entry.id   AF-A0A9Q0Y989-F1
#
_cell.length_a   1.000
_cell.length_b   1.000
_cell.length_c   1.000
_cell.angle_alpha   90.00
_cell.angle_beta   90.00
_cell.angle_gamma   90.00
#
_symmetry.space_group_name_H-M   'P 1'
#
loop_
_entity.id
_entity.type
_entity.pdbx_description
1 polymer ?
#
loop_
_entity_poly.entity_id
_entity_poly.type
_entity_poly.pdbx_seq_one_letter_code
_entity_poly.pdbx_strand_id
1 'polypeptide(L)'
;MSLPEPVRRRLSHFSRTVFTDSSRTGPERQRDDIPDNEIVSSLPLQMSLYFNLCFFPFWWASSVVMLQLKYPVLPDYYKFILVTVIILTSLIEIIRLYLGYMGNLQEKVPELAGFWLLSLLLQLPLILFLLLNEGLKIQSLERSVSIIFLIFLVFQVVSAFLALKKMVNQLATRFRLHEFDRLDDALPSDNLAWKKRRTETSWTVGSPVEEIHSTAGGWRAAVRA
;
A
#
# COMPACT_ATOMS: atom_id res chain seq x y z
N MET A 1 47.95 -25.12 -6.36
CA MET A 1 47.14 -26.29 -5.96
C MET A 1 45.82 -26.22 -6.72
N SER A 2 45.61 -27.12 -7.68
CA SER A 2 44.39 -27.19 -8.49
C SER A 2 43.26 -27.85 -7.70
N LEU A 3 42.09 -27.20 -7.67
CA LEU A 3 40.91 -27.73 -7.00
C LEU A 3 40.40 -29.01 -7.68
N PRO A 4 39.91 -30.01 -6.92
CA PRO A 4 39.38 -31.27 -7.45
C PRO A 4 38.27 -31.04 -8.48
N GLU A 5 38.28 -31.79 -9.58
CA GLU A 5 37.30 -31.70 -10.68
C GLU A 5 35.82 -31.66 -10.27
N PRO A 6 35.34 -32.48 -9.30
CA PRO A 6 33.92 -32.43 -8.92
C PRO A 6 33.52 -31.09 -8.29
N VAL A 7 34.45 -30.44 -7.59
CA VAL A 7 34.22 -29.13 -6.95
C VAL A 7 34.22 -28.03 -8.00
N ARG A 8 35.11 -28.09 -9.00
CA ARG A 8 35.10 -27.14 -10.12
C ARG A 8 33.82 -27.25 -10.94
N ARG A 9 33.32 -28.46 -11.19
CA ARG A 9 32.04 -28.64 -11.91
C ARG A 9 30.87 -28.05 -11.13
N ARG A 10 30.79 -28.29 -9.82
CA ARG A 10 29.73 -27.71 -8.98
C ARG A 10 29.79 -26.19 -8.88
N LEU A 11 30.98 -25.61 -8.70
CA LEU A 11 31.16 -24.16 -8.72
C LEU A 11 30.84 -23.54 -10.09
N SER A 12 31.19 -24.22 -11.19
CA SER A 12 30.86 -23.74 -12.53
C SER A 12 29.36 -23.79 -12.82
N HIS A 13 28.65 -24.80 -12.30
CA HIS A 13 27.20 -24.88 -12.38
C HIS A 13 26.57 -23.77 -11.56
N PHE A 14 27.01 -23.57 -10.32
CA PHE A 14 26.50 -22.51 -9.44
C PHE A 14 26.79 -21.10 -9.99
N SER A 15 27.99 -20.89 -10.55
CA SER A 15 28.35 -19.63 -11.22
C SER A 15 27.47 -19.37 -12.45
N ARG A 16 27.15 -20.40 -13.24
CA ARG A 16 26.21 -20.25 -14.36
C ARG A 16 24.78 -20.02 -13.89
N THR A 17 24.33 -20.67 -12.83
CA THR A 17 22.98 -20.46 -12.28
C THR A 17 22.80 -19.07 -11.67
N VAL A 18 23.86 -18.47 -11.10
CA VAL A 18 23.78 -17.15 -10.46
C VAL A 18 24.10 -16.00 -11.42
N PHE A 19 24.96 -16.22 -12.43
CA PHE A 19 25.39 -15.15 -13.36
C PHE A 19 24.86 -15.28 -14.79
N THR A 20 24.12 -16.34 -15.14
CA THR A 20 23.59 -16.56 -16.51
C THR A 20 22.07 -16.56 -16.53
N ASP A 21 21.47 -15.48 -16.04
CA ASP A 21 20.07 -15.16 -16.34
C ASP A 21 19.92 -13.72 -16.85
N SER A 22 20.75 -13.38 -17.85
CA SER A 22 20.76 -12.03 -18.46
C SER A 22 20.66 -12.04 -19.99
N SER A 23 20.47 -13.20 -20.64
CA SER A 23 20.30 -13.22 -22.09
C SER A 23 19.61 -14.48 -22.59
N ARG A 24 18.26 -14.45 -22.62
CA ARG A 24 17.51 -15.25 -23.59
C ARG A 24 16.19 -14.59 -23.98
N THR A 25 16.19 -14.13 -25.22
CA THR A 25 15.13 -13.47 -25.98
C THR A 25 14.00 -14.45 -26.38
N GLY A 26 12.76 -14.05 -26.11
CA GLY A 26 11.53 -14.44 -26.84
C GLY A 26 10.48 -15.24 -26.04
N PRO A 27 9.17 -15.10 -26.35
CA PRO A 27 8.38 -13.92 -26.74
C PRO A 27 7.55 -13.36 -25.56
N GLU A 28 7.03 -12.14 -25.72
CA GLU A 28 6.15 -11.42 -24.79
C GLU A 28 5.14 -12.33 -24.05
N ARG A 29 5.43 -12.62 -22.79
CA ARG A 29 4.41 -12.80 -21.77
C ARG A 29 4.61 -11.70 -20.76
N GLN A 30 3.69 -10.76 -20.80
CA GLN A 30 3.29 -9.84 -19.75
C GLN A 30 3.26 -10.61 -18.41
N ARG A 31 4.42 -10.68 -17.76
CA ARG A 31 4.56 -11.03 -16.36
C ARG A 31 4.86 -9.72 -15.70
N ASP A 32 3.78 -9.15 -15.20
CA ASP A 32 3.72 -8.45 -13.94
C ASP A 32 5.08 -7.95 -13.47
N ASP A 33 5.28 -6.65 -13.64
CA ASP A 33 5.88 -5.83 -12.60
C ASP A 33 5.19 -6.23 -11.29
N ILE A 34 5.71 -7.26 -10.62
CA ILE A 34 5.60 -7.36 -9.18
C ILE A 34 6.62 -6.32 -8.74
N PRO A 35 6.22 -5.09 -8.39
CA PRO A 35 7.16 -4.23 -7.71
C PRO A 35 7.52 -5.01 -6.46
N ASP A 36 8.80 -5.26 -6.27
CA ASP A 36 9.35 -5.79 -5.04
C ASP A 36 8.59 -5.15 -3.88
N ASN A 37 7.92 -6.00 -3.11
CA ASN A 37 7.01 -5.67 -2.02
C ASN A 37 7.79 -5.08 -0.81
N GLU A 38 8.88 -4.36 -1.06
CA GLU A 38 9.62 -3.52 -0.12
C GLU A 38 8.97 -2.13 -0.04
N ILE A 39 7.67 -2.07 0.23
CA ILE A 39 7.09 -0.79 0.66
C ILE A 39 7.27 -0.71 2.17
N VAL A 40 8.55 -0.78 2.56
CA VAL A 40 9.06 -0.66 3.92
C VAL A 40 8.84 0.78 4.35
N SER A 41 7.63 1.12 4.80
CA SER A 41 7.26 2.40 5.39
C SER A 41 7.52 3.65 4.52
N SER A 42 6.69 4.69 4.66
CA SER A 42 6.99 5.98 4.04
C SER A 42 8.10 6.69 4.82
N LEU A 43 9.34 6.59 4.31
CA LEU A 43 10.53 7.27 4.85
C LEU A 43 10.34 8.77 5.14
N PRO A 44 9.73 9.59 4.25
CA PRO A 44 9.50 11.00 4.55
C PRO A 44 8.56 11.23 5.74
N LEU A 45 7.55 10.38 5.93
CA LEU A 45 6.64 10.47 7.07
C LEU A 45 7.36 10.13 8.38
N GLN A 46 8.20 9.07 8.40
CA GLN A 46 8.98 8.72 9.60
C GLN A 46 9.94 9.84 10.00
N MET A 47 10.66 10.40 9.02
CA MET A 47 11.59 11.51 9.28
C MET A 47 10.85 12.71 9.85
N SER A 48 9.70 13.07 9.31
CA SER A 48 8.89 14.18 9.84
C SER A 48 8.34 13.92 11.23
N LEU A 49 7.89 12.69 11.51
CA LEU A 49 7.42 12.29 12.85
C LEU A 49 8.54 12.39 13.89
N TYR A 50 9.76 11.97 13.52
CA TYR A 50 10.94 12.08 14.39
C TYR A 50 11.26 13.53 14.74
N PHE A 51 11.32 14.42 13.73
CA PHE A 51 11.55 15.84 13.98
C PHE A 51 10.44 16.47 14.83
N ASN A 52 9.18 16.07 14.61
CA ASN A 52 8.06 16.57 15.40
C ASN A 52 8.14 16.08 16.86
N LEU A 53 8.51 14.82 17.10
CA LEU A 53 8.74 14.30 18.46
C LEU A 53 9.78 15.12 19.23
N CYS A 54 10.87 15.51 18.59
CA CYS A 54 11.90 16.36 19.19
C CYS A 54 11.42 17.82 19.36
N PHE A 55 10.64 18.35 18.42
CA PHE A 55 10.13 19.72 18.44
C PHE A 55 9.01 19.93 19.46
N PHE A 56 8.17 18.92 19.68
CA PHE A 56 7.02 18.96 20.59
C PHE A 56 7.32 19.46 22.01
N PRO A 57 8.35 18.98 22.74
CA PRO A 57 8.68 19.52 24.06
C PRO A 57 9.05 21.01 24.03
N PHE A 58 9.70 21.47 22.95
CA PHE A 58 10.01 22.91 22.78
C PHE A 58 8.75 23.72 22.52
N TRP A 59 7.85 23.22 21.66
CA TRP A 59 6.55 23.85 21.44
C TRP A 59 5.79 23.96 22.77
N TRP A 60 5.68 22.87 23.51
CA TRP A 60 4.97 22.81 24.79
C TRP A 60 5.55 23.76 25.84
N ALA A 61 6.88 23.75 26.02
CA ALA A 61 7.56 24.66 26.93
C ALA A 61 7.33 26.13 26.54
N SER A 62 7.40 26.46 25.24
CA SER A 62 7.13 27.81 24.76
C SER A 62 5.68 28.23 25.06
N SER A 63 4.71 27.33 24.85
CA SER A 63 3.29 27.58 25.13
C SER A 63 3.03 27.80 26.61
N VAL A 64 3.68 27.03 27.49
CA VAL A 64 3.58 27.21 28.95
C VAL A 64 4.20 28.54 29.39
N VAL A 65 5.39 28.88 28.91
CA VAL A 65 6.06 30.15 29.25
C VAL A 65 5.23 31.35 28.79
N MET A 66 4.74 31.32 27.53
CA MET A 66 3.89 32.38 26.99
C MET A 66 2.57 32.50 27.76
N LEU A 67 1.98 31.37 28.17
CA LEU A 67 0.80 31.37 29.03
C LEU A 67 1.06 32.06 30.37
N GLN A 68 2.18 31.77 31.03
CA GLN A 68 2.55 32.40 32.32
C GLN A 68 2.71 33.91 32.18
N LEU A 69 3.35 34.38 31.10
CA LEU A 69 3.56 35.81 30.86
C LEU A 69 2.23 36.57 30.66
N LYS A 70 1.25 35.96 30.00
CA LYS A 70 -0.06 36.58 29.74
C LYS A 70 -1.12 36.30 30.81
N TYR A 71 -0.85 35.36 31.73
CA TYR A 71 -1.75 34.95 32.81
C TYR A 71 -2.33 36.10 33.64
N PRO A 72 -1.57 37.16 34.03
CA PRO A 72 -2.13 38.25 34.83
C PRO A 72 -3.02 39.21 34.03
N VAL A 73 -2.89 39.25 32.69
CA VAL A 73 -3.57 40.23 31.83
C VAL A 73 -4.82 39.65 31.17
N LEU A 74 -4.93 38.32 31.11
CA LEU A 74 -6.04 37.63 30.45
C LEU A 74 -7.30 37.57 31.34
N PRO A 75 -8.51 37.65 30.75
CA PRO A 75 -9.75 37.31 31.44
C PRO A 75 -9.79 35.83 31.88
N ASP A 76 -10.42 35.52 33.01
CA ASP A 76 -10.37 34.18 33.62
C ASP A 76 -10.92 33.05 32.73
N TYR A 77 -11.97 33.32 31.95
CA TYR A 77 -12.52 32.32 31.02
C TYR A 77 -11.50 31.93 29.93
N TYR A 78 -10.70 32.88 29.43
CA TYR A 78 -9.65 32.57 28.45
C TYR A 78 -8.51 31.78 29.06
N LYS A 79 -8.18 31.99 30.35
CA LYS A 79 -7.15 31.19 31.05
C LYS A 79 -7.54 29.72 31.05
N PHE A 80 -8.78 29.42 31.43
CA PHE A 80 -9.28 28.05 31.47
C PHE A 80 -9.27 27.40 30.08
N ILE A 81 -9.73 28.12 29.06
CA ILE A 81 -9.73 27.64 27.67
C ILE A 81 -8.30 27.35 27.19
N LEU A 82 -7.35 28.27 27.41
CA LEU A 82 -5.95 28.09 27.01
C LEU A 82 -5.29 26.89 27.68
N VAL A 83 -5.44 26.74 28.99
CA VAL A 83 -4.89 25.60 29.74
C VAL A 83 -5.47 24.30 29.18
N THR A 84 -6.79 24.26 28.97
CA THR A 84 -7.48 23.10 28.42
C THR A 84 -6.98 22.77 27.02
N VAL A 85 -6.84 23.76 26.14
CA VAL A 85 -6.36 23.53 24.76
C VAL A 85 -4.90 23.08 24.74
N ILE A 86 -4.02 23.63 25.58
CA ILE A 86 -2.62 23.18 25.67
C ILE A 86 -2.55 21.72 26.11
N ILE A 87 -3.30 21.33 27.14
CA ILE A 87 -3.36 19.94 27.62
C ILE A 87 -3.92 19.02 26.53
N LEU A 88 -5.05 19.40 25.93
CA LEU A 88 -5.73 18.61 24.90
C LEU A 88 -4.84 18.43 23.67
N THR A 89 -4.22 19.51 23.18
CA THR A 89 -3.25 19.48 22.07
C THR A 89 -2.07 18.56 22.39
N SER A 90 -1.59 18.58 23.64
CA SER A 90 -0.48 17.73 24.07
C SER A 90 -0.85 16.24 24.06
N LEU A 91 -2.02 15.90 24.60
CA LEU A 91 -2.50 14.52 24.62
C LEU A 91 -2.77 13.99 23.21
N ILE A 92 -3.45 14.80 22.38
CA ILE A 92 -3.72 14.44 20.99
C ILE A 92 -2.41 14.27 20.24
N GLU A 93 -1.43 15.15 20.42
CA GLU A 93 -0.13 15.05 19.77
C GLU A 93 0.55 13.71 20.08
N ILE A 94 0.58 13.32 21.36
CA ILE A 94 1.22 12.06 21.79
C ILE A 94 0.54 10.86 21.12
N ILE A 95 -0.79 10.80 21.17
CA ILE A 95 -1.57 9.72 20.54
C ILE A 95 -1.36 9.73 19.03
N ARG A 96 -1.35 10.91 18.42
CA ARG A 96 -1.12 11.10 16.98
C ARG A 96 0.26 10.58 16.61
N LEU A 97 1.33 11.03 17.26
CA LEU A 97 2.70 10.56 16.99
C LEU A 97 2.83 9.04 17.14
N TYR A 98 2.20 8.46 18.16
CA TYR A 98 2.16 7.00 18.35
C TYR A 98 1.49 6.27 17.18
N LEU A 99 0.30 6.71 16.76
CA LEU A 99 -0.42 6.11 15.64
C LEU A 99 0.31 6.30 14.30
N GLY A 100 0.94 7.46 14.09
CA GLY A 100 1.74 7.73 12.89
C GLY A 100 2.96 6.83 12.81
N TYR A 101 3.64 6.60 13.94
CA TYR A 101 4.78 5.69 14.02
C TYR A 101 4.32 4.24 13.79
N MET A 102 3.32 3.77 14.55
CA MET A 102 2.84 2.40 14.48
C MET A 102 2.20 2.07 13.12
N GLY A 103 1.32 2.93 12.60
CA GLY A 103 0.64 2.72 11.33
C GLY A 103 1.59 2.70 10.13
N ASN A 104 2.65 3.51 10.17
CA ASN A 104 3.64 3.55 9.08
C ASN A 104 4.68 2.40 9.17
N LEU A 105 5.09 1.97 10.37
CA LEU A 105 6.03 0.84 10.52
C LEU A 105 5.36 -0.52 10.34
N GLN A 106 4.13 -0.68 10.85
CA GLN A 106 3.41 -1.96 10.84
C GLN A 106 2.49 -2.12 9.62
N GLU A 107 2.50 -1.15 8.69
CA GLU A 107 1.64 -1.11 7.51
C GLU A 107 0.16 -1.32 7.84
N LYS A 108 -0.28 -0.81 8.99
CA LYS A 108 -1.67 -0.95 9.40
C LYS A 108 -2.49 0.26 8.96
N VAL A 109 -3.37 0.01 7.98
CA VAL A 109 -4.31 0.99 7.42
C VAL A 109 -5.16 1.68 8.48
N PRO A 110 -5.77 0.99 9.49
CA PRO A 110 -6.63 1.67 10.45
C PRO A 110 -5.87 2.67 11.34
N GLU A 111 -4.65 2.34 11.76
CA GLU A 111 -3.82 3.19 12.61
C GLU A 111 -3.35 4.43 11.86
N LEU A 112 -2.93 4.28 10.60
CA LEU A 112 -2.54 5.41 9.76
C LEU A 112 -3.74 6.29 9.38
N ALA A 113 -4.91 5.71 9.17
CA ALA A 113 -6.15 6.47 8.99
C ALA A 113 -6.51 7.25 10.27
N GLY A 114 -6.30 6.65 11.45
CA GLY A 114 -6.45 7.32 12.74
C GLY A 114 -5.50 8.51 12.89
N PHE A 115 -4.22 8.35 12.53
CA PHE A 115 -3.25 9.44 12.46
C PHE A 115 -3.74 10.59 11.58
N TRP A 116 -4.17 10.27 10.36
CA TRP A 116 -4.62 11.25 9.38
C TRP A 116 -5.89 11.98 9.85
N LEU A 117 -6.84 11.25 10.41
CA LEU A 117 -8.07 11.79 10.98
C LEU A 117 -7.80 12.70 12.17
N LEU A 118 -6.98 12.26 13.14
CA LEU A 118 -6.63 13.09 14.30
C LEU A 118 -5.91 14.38 13.88
N SER A 119 -5.06 14.30 12.85
CA SER A 119 -4.35 15.45 12.29
C SER A 119 -5.30 16.50 11.73
N LEU A 120 -6.27 16.10 10.92
CA LEU A 120 -7.21 17.03 10.28
C LEU A 120 -8.36 17.47 11.19
N LEU A 121 -8.95 16.53 11.93
CA LEU A 121 -10.18 16.77 12.67
C LEU A 121 -9.94 17.41 14.03
N LEU A 122 -8.88 17.04 14.73
CA LEU A 122 -8.63 17.55 16.08
C LEU A 122 -7.43 18.50 16.11
N GLN A 123 -6.29 18.10 15.53
CA GLN A 123 -5.07 18.87 15.68
C GLN A 123 -5.10 20.19 14.89
N LEU A 124 -5.55 20.16 13.63
CA LEU A 124 -5.63 21.35 12.79
C LEU A 124 -6.53 22.45 13.38
N PRO A 125 -7.79 22.18 13.81
CA PRO A 125 -8.62 23.23 14.40
C PRO A 125 -8.09 23.75 15.73
N LEU A 126 -7.45 22.91 16.57
CA LEU A 126 -6.85 23.37 17.82
C LEU A 126 -5.65 24.30 17.58
N ILE A 127 -4.77 23.96 16.64
CA ILE A 127 -3.66 24.84 16.24
C ILE A 127 -4.19 26.13 15.62
N LEU A 128 -5.20 26.04 14.75
CA LEU A 128 -5.79 27.21 14.11
C LEU A 128 -6.46 28.12 15.14
N PHE A 129 -7.11 27.56 16.16
CA PHE A 129 -7.64 28.30 17.29
C PHE A 129 -6.54 29.06 18.05
N LEU A 130 -5.38 28.44 18.29
CA LEU A 130 -4.22 29.13 18.87
C LEU A 130 -3.65 30.23 17.97
N LEU A 131 -3.70 30.08 16.64
CA LEU A 131 -3.13 31.05 15.68
C LEU A 131 -4.05 32.24 15.37
N LEU A 132 -5.35 32.01 15.26
CA LEU A 132 -6.31 33.00 14.72
C LEU A 132 -7.07 33.74 15.81
N ASN A 133 -7.08 33.25 17.06
CA ASN A 133 -7.88 33.88 18.09
C ASN A 133 -7.19 35.13 18.65
N GLU A 134 -7.54 36.29 18.09
CA GLU A 134 -7.02 37.60 18.51
C GLU A 134 -7.30 37.92 19.98
N GLY A 135 -8.37 37.33 20.57
CA GLY A 135 -8.72 37.47 21.98
C GLY A 135 -7.66 36.90 22.94
N LEU A 136 -6.76 36.05 22.46
CA LEU A 136 -5.67 35.45 23.25
C LEU A 136 -4.45 36.37 23.39
N LYS A 137 -4.47 37.58 22.80
CA LYS A 137 -3.32 38.51 22.72
C LYS A 137 -2.05 37.76 22.30
N ILE A 138 -2.14 37.08 21.16
CA ILE A 138 -1.12 36.13 20.68
C ILE A 138 0.23 36.84 20.55
N GLN A 139 1.23 36.33 21.27
CA GLN A 139 2.58 36.88 21.24
C GLN A 139 3.35 36.36 20.00
N SER A 140 4.29 37.13 19.48
CA SER A 140 5.03 36.77 18.25
C SER A 140 5.77 35.43 18.35
N LEU A 141 6.22 35.05 19.55
CA LEU A 141 6.86 33.74 19.78
C LEU A 141 5.85 32.59 19.67
N GLU A 142 4.73 32.68 20.37
CA GLU A 142 3.65 31.67 20.34
C GLU A 142 3.15 31.45 18.90
N ARG A 143 2.98 32.54 18.15
CA ARG A 143 2.60 32.50 16.74
C ARG A 143 3.66 31.81 15.88
N SER A 144 4.93 32.18 16.03
CA SER A 144 6.04 31.60 15.24
C SER A 144 6.16 30.09 15.46
N VAL A 145 6.16 29.67 16.73
CA VAL A 145 6.31 28.28 17.13
C VAL A 145 5.11 27.43 16.67
N SER A 146 3.91 27.99 16.74
CA SER A 146 2.69 27.32 16.27
C SER A 146 2.58 27.28 14.73
N ILE A 147 3.13 28.26 14.00
CA ILE A 147 3.25 28.20 12.53
C ILE A 147 4.20 27.09 12.11
N ILE A 148 5.36 26.97 12.75
CA ILE A 148 6.31 25.88 12.47
C ILE A 148 5.62 24.53 12.71
N PHE A 149 4.91 24.40 13.82
CA PHE A 149 4.13 23.20 14.12
C PHE A 149 3.06 22.89 13.06
N LEU A 150 2.36 23.93 12.57
CA LEU A 150 1.37 23.80 11.50
C LEU A 150 2.01 23.33 10.18
N ILE A 151 3.20 23.83 9.83
CA ILE A 151 3.93 23.39 8.63
C ILE A 151 4.28 21.91 8.73
N PHE A 152 4.81 21.46 9.88
CA PHE A 152 5.04 20.04 10.12
C PHE A 152 3.75 19.22 10.00
N LEU A 153 2.65 19.69 10.60
CA LEU A 153 1.35 19.03 10.52
C LEU A 153 0.88 18.87 9.06
N VAL A 154 0.92 19.95 8.27
CA VAL A 154 0.49 19.91 6.85
C VAL A 154 1.35 18.93 6.05
N PHE A 155 2.67 18.96 6.23
CA PHE A 155 3.58 18.02 5.57
C PHE A 155 3.25 16.56 5.93
N GLN A 156 2.97 16.30 7.21
CA GLN A 156 2.60 14.97 7.70
C GLN A 156 1.25 14.51 7.14
N VAL A 157 0.25 15.39 7.07
CA VAL A 157 -1.06 15.08 6.47
C VAL A 157 -0.92 14.69 5.01
N VAL A 158 -0.15 15.43 4.22
CA VAL A 158 0.09 15.11 2.80
C VAL A 158 0.82 13.78 2.67
N SER A 159 1.91 13.59 3.42
CA SER A 159 2.70 12.35 3.38
C SER A 159 1.89 11.13 3.83
N ALA A 160 1.11 11.27 4.90
CA ALA A 160 0.24 10.21 5.41
C ALA A 160 -0.91 9.90 4.45
N PHE A 161 -1.47 10.89 3.76
CA PHE A 161 -2.47 10.66 2.72
C PHE A 161 -1.91 9.81 1.57
N LEU A 162 -0.69 10.13 1.11
CA LEU A 162 -0.03 9.36 0.06
C LEU A 162 0.24 7.91 0.51
N ALA A 163 0.72 7.73 1.74
CA ALA A 163 0.93 6.41 2.33
C ALA A 163 -0.40 5.64 2.45
N LEU A 164 -1.46 6.29 2.93
CA LEU A 164 -2.78 5.68 3.07
C LEU A 164 -3.35 5.23 1.72
N LYS A 165 -3.27 6.08 0.68
CA LYS A 165 -3.72 5.73 -0.68
C LYS A 165 -2.98 4.50 -1.21
N LYS A 166 -1.67 4.43 -0.98
CA LYS A 166 -0.83 3.30 -1.39
C LYS A 166 -1.24 2.01 -0.69
N MET A 167 -1.42 2.07 0.63
CA MET A 167 -1.80 0.91 1.45
C MET A 167 -3.21 0.41 1.14
N VAL A 168 -4.18 1.30 0.91
CA VAL A 168 -5.54 0.90 0.50
C VAL A 168 -5.53 0.19 -0.85
N ASN A 169 -4.71 0.65 -1.81
CA ASN A 169 -4.58 -0.02 -3.10
C ASN A 169 -3.96 -1.42 -2.97
N GLN A 170 -2.94 -1.57 -2.11
CA GLN A 170 -2.36 -2.88 -1.80
C GLN A 170 -3.37 -3.83 -1.16
N LEU A 171 -4.18 -3.32 -0.23
CA LEU A 171 -5.23 -4.09 0.42
C LEU A 171 -6.25 -4.59 -0.62
N ALA A 172 -6.64 -3.74 -1.57
CA ALA A 172 -7.53 -4.14 -2.67
C ALA A 172 -6.91 -5.24 -3.56
N THR A 173 -5.63 -5.14 -3.90
CA THR A 173 -4.92 -6.18 -4.67
C THR A 173 -4.84 -7.50 -3.90
N ARG A 174 -4.52 -7.47 -2.59
CA ARG A 174 -4.45 -8.67 -1.75
C ARG A 174 -5.79 -9.38 -1.64
N PHE A 175 -6.88 -8.63 -1.50
CA PHE A 175 -8.23 -9.23 -1.50
C PHE A 175 -8.57 -9.89 -2.82
N ARG A 176 -8.25 -9.25 -3.95
CA ARG A 176 -8.47 -9.84 -5.29
C ARG A 176 -7.66 -11.12 -5.50
N LEU A 177 -6.38 -11.12 -5.13
CA LEU A 177 -5.54 -12.31 -5.23
C LEU A 177 -6.07 -13.46 -4.36
N HIS A 178 -6.49 -13.18 -3.13
CA HIS A 178 -7.06 -14.20 -2.25
C HIS A 178 -8.41 -14.74 -2.76
N GLU A 179 -9.20 -13.92 -3.45
CA GLU A 179 -10.42 -14.36 -4.14
C GLU A 179 -10.08 -15.32 -5.30
N PHE A 180 -9.04 -15.01 -6.08
CA PHE A 180 -8.55 -15.91 -7.15
C PHE A 180 -7.99 -17.23 -6.60
N ASP A 181 -7.11 -17.19 -5.59
CA ASP A 181 -6.52 -18.40 -4.98
C ASP A 181 -7.62 -19.34 -4.44
N ARG A 182 -8.64 -18.78 -3.78
CA ARG A 182 -9.79 -19.56 -3.31
C ARG A 182 -10.61 -20.18 -4.43
N LEU A 183 -10.70 -19.53 -5.59
CA LEU A 183 -11.40 -20.08 -6.76
C LEU A 183 -10.60 -21.21 -7.41
N ASP A 184 -9.27 -21.09 -7.44
CA ASP A 184 -8.38 -22.17 -7.91
C ASP A 184 -8.38 -23.37 -6.96
N ASP A 185 -8.34 -23.14 -5.64
CA ASP A 185 -8.47 -24.21 -4.63
C ASP A 185 -9.86 -24.87 -4.61
N ALA A 186 -10.92 -24.12 -4.95
CA ALA A 186 -12.29 -24.63 -5.01
C ALA A 186 -12.63 -25.36 -6.32
N LEU A 187 -11.80 -25.26 -7.36
CA LEU A 187 -11.96 -26.02 -8.59
C LEU A 187 -11.47 -27.47 -8.36
N PRO A 188 -12.36 -28.48 -8.35
CA PRO A 188 -11.94 -29.87 -8.19
C PRO A 188 -11.01 -30.25 -9.35
N SER A 189 -9.98 -31.07 -9.09
CA SER A 189 -9.01 -31.52 -10.10
C SER A 189 -9.65 -32.14 -11.35
N ASP A 190 -10.92 -32.59 -11.24
CA ASP A 190 -11.75 -33.05 -12.34
C ASP A 190 -11.95 -32.00 -13.44
N ASN A 191 -12.07 -30.71 -13.12
CA ASN A 191 -12.25 -29.67 -14.14
C ASN A 191 -11.00 -29.47 -15.01
N LEU A 192 -9.81 -29.62 -14.42
CA LEU A 192 -8.55 -29.62 -15.17
C LEU A 192 -8.43 -30.88 -16.05
N ALA A 193 -8.90 -32.03 -15.53
CA ALA A 193 -8.94 -33.29 -16.28
C ALA A 193 -9.94 -33.24 -17.45
N TRP A 194 -11.12 -32.65 -17.28
CA TRP A 194 -12.11 -32.43 -18.34
C TRP A 194 -11.64 -31.45 -19.40
N LYS A 195 -10.91 -30.40 -19.00
CA LYS A 195 -10.30 -29.43 -19.94
C LYS A 195 -9.17 -30.09 -20.74
N LYS A 196 -8.29 -30.86 -20.08
CA LYS A 196 -7.23 -31.64 -20.72
C LYS A 196 -7.79 -32.66 -21.71
N ARG A 197 -8.83 -33.42 -21.31
CA ARG A 197 -9.54 -34.39 -22.16
C ARG A 197 -10.11 -33.71 -23.41
N ARG A 198 -10.72 -32.53 -23.29
CA ARG A 198 -11.29 -31.78 -24.42
C ARG A 198 -10.24 -31.34 -25.44
N THR A 199 -9.08 -30.86 -24.99
CA THR A 199 -7.97 -30.50 -25.88
C THR A 199 -7.32 -31.71 -26.54
N GLU A 200 -7.24 -32.86 -25.87
CA GLU A 200 -6.75 -34.11 -26.48
C GLU A 200 -7.76 -34.68 -27.49
N THR A 201 -9.06 -34.65 -27.20
CA THR A 201 -10.10 -35.12 -28.14
C THR A 201 -10.27 -34.23 -29.37
N SER A 202 -9.87 -32.95 -29.30
CA SER A 202 -9.98 -32.02 -30.43
C SER A 202 -8.97 -32.31 -31.54
N TRP A 203 -7.87 -33.02 -31.26
CA TRP A 203 -6.89 -33.44 -32.27
C TRP A 203 -7.12 -34.86 -32.79
N THR A 204 -7.97 -35.65 -32.13
CA THR A 204 -8.27 -37.05 -32.52
C THR A 204 -9.53 -37.20 -33.38
N VAL A 205 -10.28 -36.12 -33.66
CA VAL A 205 -11.34 -36.16 -34.70
C VAL A 205 -10.68 -35.92 -36.05
N GLY A 206 -9.87 -36.90 -36.47
CA GLY A 206 -9.56 -37.11 -37.87
C GLY A 206 -10.84 -37.54 -38.58
N SER A 207 -11.21 -36.74 -39.59
CA SER A 207 -12.12 -37.05 -40.70
C SER A 207 -12.69 -38.47 -40.74
N PRO A 208 -14.01 -38.66 -40.58
CA PRO A 208 -14.67 -39.78 -41.23
C PRO A 208 -14.67 -39.50 -42.74
N VAL A 209 -13.80 -40.20 -43.47
CA VAL A 209 -13.96 -40.38 -44.92
C VAL A 209 -15.28 -41.10 -45.12
N GLU A 210 -16.32 -40.36 -45.52
CA GLU A 210 -17.58 -40.93 -45.99
C GLU A 210 -17.37 -41.42 -47.43
N GLU A 211 -17.09 -42.71 -47.56
CA GLU A 211 -16.96 -43.43 -48.82
C GLU A 211 -18.36 -43.59 -49.44
N ILE A 212 -18.80 -42.58 -50.21
CA ILE A 212 -20.06 -42.64 -50.96
C ILE A 212 -19.86 -43.55 -52.18
N HIS A 213 -20.26 -44.82 -52.03
CA HIS A 213 -20.45 -45.73 -53.14
C HIS A 213 -21.62 -45.23 -54.03
N SER A 214 -21.29 -44.67 -55.18
CA SER A 214 -22.25 -44.25 -56.21
C SER A 214 -22.64 -45.46 -57.06
N THR A 215 -23.78 -46.08 -56.79
CA THR A 215 -24.39 -47.05 -57.71
C THR A 215 -25.21 -46.29 -58.76
N ALA A 216 -24.56 -45.95 -59.87
CA ALA A 216 -25.20 -45.45 -61.07
C ALA A 216 -26.01 -46.58 -61.74
N GLY A 217 -27.34 -46.43 -61.74
CA GLY A 217 -28.25 -47.28 -62.48
C GLY A 217 -28.31 -46.91 -63.97
N GLY A 218 -28.55 -47.94 -64.78
CA GLY A 218 -29.04 -47.83 -66.15
C GLY A 218 -28.05 -48.36 -67.18
N TRP A 219 -28.33 -49.51 -67.77
CA TRP A 219 -28.60 -49.70 -69.21
C TRP A 219 -28.96 -51.17 -69.51
N ARG A 220 -30.16 -51.34 -70.10
CA ARG A 220 -30.63 -52.36 -71.06
C ARG A 220 -31.15 -53.75 -70.61
N ALA A 221 -32.38 -53.97 -71.10
CA ALA A 221 -32.97 -55.20 -71.69
C ALA A 221 -33.39 -56.32 -70.71
N ALA A 222 -34.52 -57.02 -70.84
CA ALA A 222 -35.56 -57.11 -71.85
C ALA A 222 -36.71 -58.04 -71.35
N VAL A 223 -37.95 -57.76 -71.78
CA VAL A 223 -38.96 -58.73 -72.29
C VAL A 223 -39.65 -59.74 -71.33
N ARG A 224 -41.00 -59.59 -71.26
CA ARG A 224 -42.14 -60.50 -70.89
C ARG A 224 -42.95 -59.94 -69.71
N ALA A 225 -44.27 -59.87 -69.72
CA ALA A 225 -45.33 -60.27 -70.63
C ALA A 225 -46.52 -59.30 -70.47
#